data_AF-A0A3D4ET34-F1
#
_entry.id   AF-A0A3D4ET34-F1
#
_cell.length_a   1.000
_cell.length_b   1.000
_cell.length_c   1.000
_cell.angle_alpha   90.00
_cell.angle_beta   90.00
_cell.angle_gamma   90.00
#
_symmetry.space_group_name_H-M   'P 1'
#
loop_
_entity.id
_entity.type
_entity.pdbx_description
1 polymer ?
#
loop_
_entity_poly.entity_id
_entity_poly.type
_entity_poly.pdbx_seq_one_letter_code
_entity_poly.pdbx_strand_id
1 'polypeptide(L)'
;MDIFEQLDPQAILVLLMVIFAAIKAFFEQRKKVGSEETLEEESNLDLYQAYEEEVARQRKELQIELSPPASPPQLSDAIPFSKPKATPPPPLPSEPVLPKLSAAEAKALNDLNLRKKTSSRKARGSTKSRVYRHLSSPTAAREALLLAEILGPPKANQEKF
;
A
#
# COMPACT_ATOMS: atom_id res chain seq x y z
N MET A 1 14.04 -14.99 59.12
CA MET A 1 14.19 -16.39 58.69
C MET A 1 14.76 -16.33 57.30
N ASP A 2 16.08 -16.40 57.20
CA ASP A 2 16.80 -16.27 55.94
C ASP A 2 16.66 -17.58 55.17
N ILE A 3 15.79 -17.56 54.15
CA ILE A 3 15.41 -18.72 53.33
C ILE A 3 16.66 -19.33 52.65
N PHE A 4 17.71 -18.54 52.49
CA PHE A 4 19.00 -18.93 51.92
C PHE A 4 19.89 -19.72 52.88
N GLU A 5 19.71 -19.63 54.21
CA GLU A 5 20.50 -20.44 55.16
C GLU A 5 19.95 -21.86 55.33
N GLN A 6 18.67 -22.08 55.01
CA GLN A 6 18.02 -23.40 55.10
C GLN A 6 18.10 -24.21 53.80
N LEU A 7 18.51 -23.57 52.70
CA LEU A 7 18.62 -24.20 51.38
C LEU A 7 19.99 -24.87 51.21
N ASP A 8 19.99 -26.12 50.72
CA ASP A 8 21.21 -26.85 50.40
C ASP A 8 22.08 -26.03 49.41
N PRO A 9 23.36 -25.77 49.73
CA PRO A 9 24.27 -25.02 48.85
C PRO A 9 24.33 -25.60 47.43
N GLN A 10 24.15 -26.91 47.25
CA GLN A 10 24.12 -27.52 45.93
C GLN A 10 22.83 -27.17 45.15
N ALA A 11 21.69 -27.12 45.83
CA ALA A 11 20.41 -26.74 45.22
C ALA A 11 20.43 -25.28 44.74
N ILE A 12 21.10 -24.39 45.48
CA ILE A 12 21.31 -22.99 45.07
C ILE A 12 22.11 -22.92 43.76
N LEU A 13 23.19 -23.70 43.62
CA LEU A 13 24.00 -23.73 42.40
C LEU A 13 23.21 -24.26 41.19
N VAL A 14 22.40 -25.31 41.39
CA VAL A 14 21.54 -25.86 40.33
C VAL A 14 20.49 -24.83 39.90
N LEU A 15 19.85 -24.14 40.86
CA LEU A 15 18.88 -23.07 40.56
C LEU A 15 19.53 -21.94 39.76
N LEU A 16 20.74 -21.51 40.13
CA LEU A 16 21.49 -20.50 39.38
C LEU A 16 21.79 -20.95 37.95
N MET A 17 22.22 -22.20 37.75
CA MET A 17 22.47 -22.75 36.41
C MET A 17 21.20 -22.78 35.55
N VAL A 18 20.05 -23.14 36.12
CA VAL A 18 18.76 -23.13 35.42
C VAL A 18 18.35 -21.70 35.04
N ILE A 19 18.50 -20.74 35.95
CA ILE A 19 18.23 -19.32 35.68
C ILE A 19 19.15 -18.80 34.58
N PHE A 20 20.46 -19.08 34.64
CA PHE A 20 21.42 -18.68 33.60
C PHE A 20 21.10 -19.31 32.25
N ALA A 21 20.72 -20.60 32.21
CA ALA A 21 20.31 -21.27 30.98
C ALA A 21 19.04 -20.64 30.38
N ALA A 22 18.04 -20.31 31.22
CA ALA A 22 16.82 -19.65 30.78
C ALA A 22 17.07 -18.25 30.21
N ILE A 23 17.91 -17.45 30.89
CA ILE A 23 18.32 -16.12 30.42
C ILE A 23 19.10 -16.24 29.10
N LYS A 24 20.06 -17.16 29.03
CA LYS A 24 20.87 -17.40 27.82
C LYS A 24 19.98 -17.81 26.63
N ALA A 25 19.03 -18.71 26.83
CA ALA A 25 18.07 -19.13 25.81
C ALA A 25 17.18 -17.97 25.34
N PHE A 26 16.75 -17.09 26.25
CA PHE A 26 15.97 -15.90 25.92
C PHE A 26 16.75 -14.89 25.06
N PHE A 27 18.03 -14.64 25.39
CA PHE A 27 18.89 -13.81 24.56
C PHE A 27 19.21 -14.46 23.21
N GLU A 28 19.39 -15.78 23.17
CA GLU A 28 19.62 -16.48 21.91
C GLU A 28 18.40 -16.42 20.98
N GLN A 29 17.18 -16.47 21.50
CA GLN A 29 15.98 -16.22 20.70
C GLN A 29 15.93 -14.78 20.15
N ARG A 30 16.25 -13.77 20.96
CA ARG A 30 16.32 -12.38 20.46
C ARG A 30 17.44 -12.18 19.44
N LYS A 31 18.58 -12.83 19.64
CA LYS A 31 19.72 -12.74 18.73
C LYS A 31 19.42 -13.43 17.39
N LYS A 32 18.72 -14.57 17.39
CA LYS A 32 18.27 -15.26 16.17
C LYS A 32 17.32 -14.42 15.33
N VAL A 33 16.35 -13.74 15.95
CA VAL A 33 15.44 -12.82 15.26
C VAL A 33 16.19 -11.64 14.64
N GLY A 34 17.17 -11.06 15.34
CA GLY A 34 17.98 -9.96 14.78
C GLY A 34 19.01 -10.41 13.74
N SER A 35 19.62 -11.59 13.91
CA SER A 35 20.71 -12.05 13.03
C SER A 35 20.23 -12.61 11.70
N GLU A 36 19.02 -13.19 11.63
CA GLU A 36 18.43 -13.58 10.35
C GLU A 36 17.98 -12.36 9.54
N GLU A 37 17.36 -11.34 10.19
CA GLU A 37 17.00 -10.09 9.50
C GLU A 37 18.22 -9.31 9.01
N THR A 38 19.33 -9.28 9.74
CA THR A 38 20.51 -8.48 9.32
C THR A 38 21.21 -9.10 8.09
N LEU A 39 21.30 -10.44 8.00
CA LEU A 39 21.89 -11.12 6.84
C LEU A 39 20.96 -11.09 5.62
N GLU A 40 19.65 -11.23 5.83
CA GLU A 40 18.67 -11.08 4.75
C GLU A 40 18.61 -9.62 4.27
N GLU A 41 18.68 -8.61 5.15
CA GLU A 41 18.71 -7.20 4.77
C GLU A 41 19.94 -6.85 3.94
N GLU A 42 21.15 -7.29 4.33
CA GLU A 42 22.36 -7.06 3.52
C GLU A 42 22.27 -7.72 2.13
N SER A 43 21.75 -8.96 2.06
CA SER A 43 21.55 -9.65 0.78
C SER A 43 20.43 -9.04 -0.09
N ASN A 44 19.37 -8.52 0.54
CA ASN A 44 18.29 -7.80 -0.15
C ASN A 44 18.77 -6.42 -0.62
N LEU A 45 19.66 -5.76 0.12
CA LEU A 45 20.26 -4.48 -0.26
C LEU A 45 21.09 -4.64 -1.54
N ASP A 46 21.87 -5.71 -1.64
CA ASP A 46 22.68 -6.04 -2.82
C ASP A 46 21.79 -6.39 -4.03
N LEU A 47 20.72 -7.17 -3.81
CA LEU A 47 19.73 -7.49 -4.86
C LEU A 47 18.98 -6.24 -5.36
N TYR A 48 18.59 -5.35 -4.45
CA TYR A 48 17.89 -4.11 -4.76
C TYR A 48 18.82 -3.14 -5.52
N GLN A 49 20.09 -3.08 -5.14
CA GLN A 49 21.09 -2.26 -5.83
C GLN A 49 21.33 -2.73 -7.26
N ALA A 50 21.43 -4.05 -7.50
CA ALA A 50 21.54 -4.61 -8.85
C ALA A 50 20.33 -4.24 -9.74
N TYR A 51 19.13 -4.24 -9.17
CA TYR A 51 17.92 -3.80 -9.88
C TYR A 51 17.94 -2.31 -10.23
N GLU A 52 18.37 -1.44 -9.32
CA GLU A 52 18.48 0.00 -9.61
C GLU A 52 19.47 0.30 -10.74
N GLU A 53 20.58 -0.44 -10.80
CA GLU A 53 21.55 -0.34 -11.89
C GLU A 53 20.95 -0.74 -13.24
N GLU A 54 20.11 -1.78 -13.28
CA GLU A 54 19.45 -2.22 -14.51
C GLU A 54 18.39 -1.22 -14.99
N VAL A 55 17.59 -0.67 -14.08
CA VAL A 55 16.65 0.42 -14.39
C VAL A 55 17.40 1.66 -14.93
N ALA A 56 18.56 1.98 -14.37
CA ALA A 56 19.39 3.08 -14.83
C ALA A 56 19.93 2.84 -16.26
N ARG A 57 20.26 1.60 -16.63
CA ARG A 57 20.67 1.23 -18.00
C ARG A 57 19.51 1.42 -18.98
N GLN A 58 18.33 0.91 -18.65
CA GLN A 58 17.14 1.06 -19.50
C GLN A 58 16.77 2.54 -19.73
N ARG A 59 16.85 3.37 -18.68
CA ARG A 59 16.60 4.81 -18.81
C ARG A 59 17.62 5.52 -19.70
N LYS A 60 18.89 5.12 -19.65
CA LYS A 60 19.94 5.67 -20.53
C LYS A 60 19.73 5.24 -21.97
N GLU A 61 19.38 3.97 -22.21
CA GLU A 61 19.07 3.45 -23.54
C GLU A 61 17.89 4.17 -24.19
N LEU A 62 16.80 4.36 -23.45
CA LEU A 62 15.64 5.13 -23.91
C LEU A 62 15.95 6.61 -24.18
N GLN A 63 16.82 7.25 -23.38
CA GLN A 63 17.25 8.63 -23.66
C GLN A 63 18.14 8.75 -24.90
N ILE A 64 18.89 7.70 -25.26
CA ILE A 64 19.70 7.68 -26.48
C ILE A 64 18.82 7.45 -27.72
N GLU A 65 17.74 6.67 -27.58
CA GLU A 65 16.77 6.44 -28.65
C GLU A 65 15.85 7.66 -28.90
N LEU A 66 15.58 8.47 -27.86
CA LEU A 66 14.83 9.74 -27.95
C LEU A 66 15.76 10.93 -28.25
N SER A 67 16.43 10.90 -29.40
CA SER A 67 16.71 12.17 -30.09
C SER A 67 15.36 12.83 -30.41
N PRO A 68 15.13 14.11 -30.09
CA PRO A 68 13.81 14.71 -30.22
C PRO A 68 13.39 14.75 -31.70
N PRO A 69 12.32 14.06 -32.13
CA PRO A 69 11.68 14.44 -33.37
C PRO A 69 11.06 15.82 -33.15
N ALA A 70 11.38 16.72 -34.07
CA ALA A 70 10.90 18.08 -34.12
C ALA A 70 9.38 18.19 -33.94
N SER A 71 8.97 19.23 -33.20
CA SER A 71 7.71 19.98 -33.25
C SER A 71 6.40 19.21 -33.59
N PRO A 72 5.36 19.28 -32.73
CA PRO A 72 4.03 18.80 -33.13
C PRO A 72 3.48 19.60 -34.33
N PRO A 73 2.69 18.97 -35.22
CA PRO A 73 2.12 19.64 -36.39
C PRO A 73 1.06 20.66 -35.95
N GLN A 74 1.20 21.89 -36.45
CA GLN A 74 0.22 22.96 -36.28
C GLN A 74 -1.03 22.64 -37.12
N LEU A 75 -2.19 22.57 -36.46
CA LEU A 75 -3.50 22.50 -37.10
C LEU A 75 -3.74 23.79 -37.89
N SER A 76 -3.64 23.68 -39.21
CA SER A 76 -3.85 24.77 -40.16
C SER A 76 -5.32 25.18 -40.25
N ASP A 77 -5.50 26.46 -40.56
CA ASP A 77 -6.74 27.23 -40.68
C ASP A 77 -7.85 26.65 -41.58
N ALA A 78 -9.08 27.08 -41.25
CA ALA A 78 -10.13 27.59 -42.15
C ALA A 78 -11.48 26.85 -42.11
N ILE A 79 -12.42 27.37 -41.30
CA ILE A 79 -13.84 27.47 -41.68
C ILE A 79 -14.40 28.80 -41.15
N PRO A 80 -14.92 29.72 -42.01
CA PRO A 80 -15.50 30.96 -41.55
C PRO A 80 -16.97 30.74 -41.20
N PHE A 81 -17.26 30.46 -39.93
CA PHE A 81 -18.65 30.49 -39.47
C PHE A 81 -19.06 31.92 -39.14
N SER A 82 -19.96 32.41 -39.99
CA SER A 82 -20.73 33.65 -39.94
C SER A 82 -21.18 34.10 -38.54
N LYS A 83 -20.96 35.38 -38.24
CA LYS A 83 -21.53 36.08 -37.08
C LYS A 83 -23.06 36.18 -37.19
N PRO A 84 -23.83 35.91 -36.13
CA PRO A 84 -25.13 36.54 -35.94
C PRO A 84 -25.13 37.52 -34.76
N LYS A 85 -25.60 38.73 -35.08
CA LYS A 85 -26.29 39.76 -34.28
C LYS A 85 -26.25 39.60 -32.74
N ALA A 86 -25.65 40.60 -32.08
CA ALA A 86 -25.73 40.82 -30.64
C ALA A 86 -27.18 41.07 -30.16
N THR A 87 -27.63 40.28 -29.19
CA THR A 87 -28.79 40.55 -28.33
C THR A 87 -28.30 40.40 -26.88
N PRO A 88 -28.55 41.36 -25.97
CA PRO A 88 -28.07 41.24 -24.60
C PRO A 88 -28.83 40.14 -23.85
N PRO A 89 -28.15 39.29 -23.05
CA PRO A 89 -28.79 38.25 -22.26
C PRO A 89 -29.55 38.84 -21.06
N PRO A 90 -30.66 38.21 -20.62
CA PRO A 90 -31.37 38.62 -19.40
C PRO A 90 -30.50 38.41 -18.14
N PRO A 91 -30.69 39.22 -17.09
CA PRO A 91 -29.91 39.12 -15.87
C PRO A 91 -30.14 37.77 -15.18
N LEU A 92 -29.05 37.03 -14.97
CA LEU A 92 -29.04 35.78 -14.22
C LEU A 92 -29.21 36.08 -12.72
N PRO A 93 -29.98 35.28 -11.96
CA PRO A 93 -30.07 35.43 -10.51
C PRO A 93 -28.69 35.22 -9.88
N SER A 94 -28.28 36.16 -9.03
CA SER A 94 -26.91 36.33 -8.53
C SER A 94 -26.52 35.42 -7.36
N GLU A 95 -27.34 34.45 -6.98
CA GLU A 95 -27.01 33.57 -5.86
C GLU A 95 -27.41 32.11 -6.15
N PRO A 96 -26.45 31.16 -6.14
CA PRO A 96 -26.76 29.77 -6.32
C PRO A 96 -27.56 29.27 -5.11
N VAL A 97 -28.81 28.88 -5.34
CA VAL A 97 -29.66 28.27 -4.31
C VAL A 97 -29.02 26.94 -3.91
N LEU A 98 -28.43 26.90 -2.71
CA LEU A 98 -27.87 25.67 -2.17
C LEU A 98 -29.01 24.68 -1.89
N PRO A 99 -28.94 23.44 -2.42
CA PRO A 99 -29.97 22.45 -2.18
C PRO A 99 -30.02 22.08 -0.70
N LYS A 100 -31.21 22.15 -0.11
CA LYS A 100 -31.46 21.67 1.26
C LYS A 100 -31.57 20.14 1.21
N LEU A 101 -30.90 19.46 2.14
CA LEU A 101 -30.97 18.01 2.27
C LEU A 101 -32.43 17.57 2.43
N SER A 102 -32.82 16.57 1.65
CA SER A 102 -34.14 15.94 1.79
C SER A 102 -34.28 15.29 3.19
N ALA A 103 -35.50 15.16 3.70
CA ALA A 103 -35.75 14.51 4.99
C ALA A 103 -35.17 13.09 5.06
N ALA A 104 -35.19 12.37 3.93
CA ALA A 104 -34.57 11.05 3.80
C ALA A 104 -33.04 11.11 3.92
N GLU A 105 -32.41 12.11 3.31
CA GLU A 105 -30.96 12.32 3.35
C GLU A 105 -30.49 12.76 4.74
N ALA A 106 -31.24 13.64 5.39
CA ALA A 106 -30.96 14.07 6.77
C ALA A 106 -31.01 12.89 7.75
N LYS A 107 -31.97 11.96 7.56
CA LYS A 107 -32.05 10.72 8.35
C LYS A 107 -30.84 9.82 8.07
N ALA A 108 -30.48 9.60 6.81
CA ALA A 108 -29.32 8.81 6.44
C ALA A 108 -28.01 9.36 7.01
N LEU A 109 -27.87 10.69 7.07
CA LEU A 109 -26.70 11.36 7.65
C LEU A 109 -26.63 11.12 9.18
N ASN A 110 -27.76 11.19 9.88
CA ASN A 110 -27.82 10.87 11.31
C ASN A 110 -27.47 9.40 11.58
N ASP A 111 -28.03 8.47 10.82
CA ASP A 111 -27.74 7.04 10.93
C ASP A 111 -26.24 6.74 10.69
N LEU A 112 -25.63 7.43 9.72
CA LEU A 112 -24.20 7.31 9.44
C LEU A 112 -23.33 7.88 10.56
N ASN A 113 -23.72 9.00 11.18
CA ASN A 113 -23.02 9.57 12.32
C ASN A 113 -23.11 8.68 13.57
N LEU A 114 -24.25 8.00 13.78
CA LEU A 114 -24.42 6.99 14.83
C LEU A 114 -23.53 5.77 14.59
N ARG A 115 -23.40 5.32 13.33
CA ARG A 115 -22.57 4.17 12.93
C ARG A 115 -21.06 4.39 13.13
N LYS A 116 -20.58 5.64 13.09
CA LYS A 116 -19.15 5.97 13.31
C LYS A 116 -18.66 5.66 14.73
N LYS A 117 -19.54 5.52 15.72
CA LYS A 117 -19.16 5.23 17.12
C LYS A 117 -18.99 3.74 17.43
N THR A 118 -19.54 2.84 16.62
CA THR A 118 -19.52 1.38 16.88
C THR A 118 -18.65 0.58 15.93
N SER A 119 -18.10 1.21 14.89
CA SER A 119 -17.06 0.61 14.05
C SER A 119 -15.73 0.61 14.80
N SER A 120 -15.65 -0.20 15.85
CA SER A 120 -14.39 -0.69 16.37
C SER A 120 -13.55 -1.15 15.17
N ARG A 121 -12.37 -0.56 15.02
CA ARG A 121 -11.41 -0.92 13.98
C ARG A 121 -11.08 -2.40 14.21
N LYS A 122 -11.77 -3.31 13.53
CA LYS A 122 -11.38 -4.72 13.46
C LYS A 122 -9.92 -4.73 13.02
N ALA A 123 -9.08 -5.35 13.85
CA ALA A 123 -7.63 -5.40 13.80
C ALA A 123 -7.05 -5.11 12.41
N ARG A 124 -6.61 -3.86 12.19
CA ARG A 124 -5.94 -3.38 10.96
C ARG A 124 -4.53 -3.97 10.77
N GLY A 125 -4.15 -4.97 11.56
CA GLY A 125 -2.75 -5.38 11.76
C GLY A 125 -2.41 -6.81 11.35
N SER A 126 -3.27 -7.52 10.60
CA SER A 126 -2.88 -8.83 10.07
C SER A 126 -2.26 -8.66 8.68
N THR A 127 -1.15 -9.35 8.40
CA THR A 127 -0.56 -9.45 7.05
C THR A 127 -1.61 -9.81 6.00
N LYS A 128 -2.49 -10.77 6.31
CA LYS A 128 -3.62 -11.15 5.46
C LYS A 128 -4.53 -9.96 5.14
N SER A 129 -4.86 -9.13 6.13
CA SER A 129 -5.72 -7.96 5.91
C SER A 129 -5.10 -6.91 4.98
N ARG A 130 -3.76 -6.76 5.05
CA ARG A 130 -3.01 -5.88 4.14
C ARG A 130 -3.05 -6.44 2.72
N VAL A 131 -2.73 -7.73 2.55
CA VAL A 131 -2.78 -8.41 1.24
C VAL A 131 -4.17 -8.32 0.62
N TYR A 132 -5.23 -8.66 1.37
CA TYR A 132 -6.61 -8.54 0.87
C TYR A 132 -6.95 -7.12 0.42
N ARG A 133 -6.51 -6.10 1.15
CA ARG A 133 -6.75 -4.70 0.77
C ARG A 133 -6.00 -4.30 -0.52
N HIS A 134 -4.78 -4.79 -0.71
CA HIS A 134 -4.03 -4.55 -1.95
C HIS A 134 -4.69 -5.28 -3.12
N LEU A 135 -5.03 -6.56 -2.95
CA LEU A 135 -5.69 -7.36 -3.99
C LEU A 135 -7.11 -6.86 -4.31
N SER A 136 -7.82 -6.26 -3.34
CA SER A 136 -9.14 -5.67 -3.57
C SER A 136 -9.09 -4.24 -4.13
N SER A 137 -7.92 -3.72 -4.46
CA SER A 137 -7.78 -2.38 -5.02
C SER A 137 -8.07 -2.37 -6.53
N PRO A 138 -8.63 -1.29 -7.09
CA PRO A 138 -8.85 -1.19 -8.54
C PRO A 138 -7.54 -1.20 -9.33
N THR A 139 -6.44 -0.79 -8.72
CA THR A 139 -5.09 -0.83 -9.31
C THR A 139 -4.64 -2.27 -9.51
N ALA A 140 -4.78 -3.12 -8.50
CA ALA A 140 -4.42 -4.54 -8.60
C ALA A 140 -5.25 -5.27 -9.67
N ALA A 141 -6.52 -4.89 -9.85
CA ALA A 141 -7.34 -5.45 -10.93
C ALA A 141 -6.80 -5.09 -12.33
N ARG A 142 -6.32 -3.85 -12.53
CA ARG A 142 -5.72 -3.42 -13.80
C ARG A 142 -4.38 -4.13 -14.06
N GLU A 143 -3.53 -4.22 -13.06
CA GLU A 143 -2.25 -4.93 -13.15
C GLU A 143 -2.47 -6.41 -13.45
N ALA A 144 -3.48 -7.05 -12.84
CA ALA A 144 -3.82 -8.43 -13.12
C ALA A 144 -4.23 -8.66 -14.58
N LEU A 145 -4.92 -7.72 -15.22
CA LEU A 145 -5.26 -7.80 -16.64
C LEU A 145 -4.01 -7.69 -17.52
N LEU A 146 -3.12 -6.74 -17.23
CA LEU A 146 -1.85 -6.58 -17.96
C LEU A 146 -0.96 -7.82 -17.80
N LEU A 147 -0.85 -8.34 -16.58
CA LEU A 147 -0.09 -9.56 -16.31
C LEU A 147 -0.71 -10.76 -17.01
N ALA A 148 -2.04 -10.85 -17.09
CA ALA A 148 -2.70 -11.92 -17.84
C ALA A 148 -2.47 -11.81 -19.35
N GLU A 149 -2.25 -10.62 -19.88
CA GLU A 149 -1.88 -10.41 -21.28
C GLU A 149 -0.43 -10.84 -21.56
N ILE A 150 0.49 -10.55 -20.64
CA ILE A 150 1.92 -10.89 -20.79
C ILE A 150 2.18 -12.37 -20.50
N LEU A 151 1.59 -12.90 -19.43
CA LEU A 151 1.88 -14.23 -18.89
C LEU A 151 0.80 -15.27 -19.21
N GLY A 152 -0.32 -14.84 -19.78
CA GLY A 152 -1.50 -15.69 -20.01
C GLY A 152 -2.45 -15.78 -18.81
N PRO A 153 -3.61 -16.45 -18.99
CA PRO A 153 -4.63 -16.58 -17.95
C PRO A 153 -4.08 -17.31 -16.71
N PRO A 154 -4.47 -16.89 -15.50
CA PRO A 154 -3.93 -17.48 -14.27
C PRO A 154 -4.23 -18.98 -14.20
N LYS A 155 -3.26 -19.76 -13.71
CA LYS A 155 -3.36 -21.24 -13.61
C LYS A 155 -4.63 -21.72 -12.90
N ALA A 156 -5.11 -20.97 -11.91
CA ALA A 156 -6.35 -21.28 -11.19
C ALA A 156 -7.62 -21.32 -12.08
N ASN A 157 -7.59 -20.65 -13.24
CA ASN A 157 -8.68 -20.66 -14.21
C ASN A 157 -8.50 -21.74 -15.30
N GLN A 158 -7.35 -22.41 -15.35
CA GLN A 158 -7.02 -23.40 -16.38
C GLN A 158 -7.55 -24.79 -16.06
N GLU A 159 -7.79 -25.13 -14.77
CA GLU A 159 -8.32 -26.44 -14.35
C GLU A 159 -9.85 -26.59 -14.56
N LYS A 160 -10.50 -25.59 -15.14
CA LYS A 160 -11.95 -25.62 -15.42
C LYS A 160 -12.25 -25.94 -16.88
N PHE A 161 -11.61 -26.96 -17.46
CA PHE A 161 -12.03 -27.56 -18.73
C PHE A 161 -11.65 -29.04 -18.77
#